data_AF-A0A167KB02-F1
#
_entry.id   AF-A0A167KB02-F1
#
_cell.length_a   1.000
_cell.length_b   1.000
_cell.length_c   1.000
_cell.angle_alpha   90.00
_cell.angle_beta   90.00
_cell.angle_gamma   90.00
#
_symmetry.space_group_name_H-M   'P 1'
#
loop_
_entity.id
_entity.type
_entity.pdbx_description
1 polymer ?
#
loop_
_entity_poly.entity_id
_entity_poly.type
_entity_poly.pdbx_seq_one_letter_code
_entity_poly.pdbx_strand_id
1 'polypeptide(L)'
;MKFIIVFTLFLLSNTIIGQNFHTEFEYGNEINKGLTIQNSYPKGGQRFTTTNGKEFVYVTFWTSITNKASTNLELEIDFSADSFVIHSEPDINFKLFIPNDEMTLEKEKLPNYGLDIISFLEENINKPSKLKTVIEPNSSYLFYSVVISDKGVNGTIRAGFELQKDELIYRLNNYEINCGKIVNKN
;
A
#
# COMPACT_ATOMS: atom_id res chain seq x y z
N MET A 1 28.32 5.28 -61.75
CA MET A 1 27.81 4.57 -60.56
C MET A 1 27.75 5.57 -59.41
N LYS A 2 26.56 5.89 -58.89
CA LYS A 2 26.40 6.75 -57.71
C LYS A 2 25.93 5.86 -56.55
N PHE A 3 26.76 5.72 -55.52
CA PHE A 3 26.38 5.01 -54.29
C PHE A 3 25.72 6.03 -53.35
N ILE A 4 24.46 5.79 -53.01
CA ILE A 4 23.72 6.51 -51.97
C ILE A 4 23.98 5.74 -50.68
N ILE A 5 24.72 6.34 -49.75
CA ILE A 5 24.88 5.80 -48.39
C ILE A 5 23.77 6.43 -47.54
N VAL A 6 22.81 5.61 -47.12
CA VAL A 6 21.78 6.00 -46.15
C VAL A 6 22.31 5.65 -44.77
N PHE A 7 22.50 6.67 -43.93
CA PHE A 7 22.95 6.51 -42.55
C PHE A 7 21.72 6.46 -41.64
N THR A 8 21.32 5.26 -41.23
CA THR A 8 20.20 5.09 -40.30
C THR A 8 20.70 5.24 -38.88
N LEU A 9 20.37 6.37 -38.24
CA LEU A 9 20.70 6.64 -36.84
C LEU A 9 19.71 5.89 -35.93
N PHE A 10 20.15 4.80 -35.32
CA PHE A 10 19.39 4.11 -34.28
C PHE A 10 19.58 4.84 -32.94
N LEU A 11 18.58 5.64 -32.54
CA LEU A 11 18.52 6.22 -31.20
C LEU A 11 18.01 5.16 -30.22
N LEU A 12 18.93 4.50 -29.51
CA LEU A 12 18.60 3.69 -28.35
C LEU A 12 18.27 4.64 -27.19
N SER A 13 16.98 4.82 -26.91
CA SER A 13 16.54 5.47 -25.67
C SER A 13 16.59 4.43 -24.55
N ASN A 14 17.51 4.61 -23.61
CA ASN A 14 17.46 3.89 -22.33
C ASN A 14 16.40 4.57 -21.46
N THR A 15 15.21 4.00 -21.38
CA THR A 15 14.25 4.35 -20.35
C THR A 15 14.80 3.89 -19.01
N ILE A 16 15.35 4.82 -18.23
CA ILE A 16 15.59 4.60 -16.80
C ILE A 16 14.20 4.54 -16.16
N ILE A 17 13.69 3.33 -15.94
CA ILE A 17 12.48 3.12 -15.14
C ILE A 17 12.90 3.36 -13.68
N GLY A 18 12.55 4.53 -13.14
CA GLY A 18 12.73 4.82 -11.72
C GLY A 18 11.94 3.83 -10.86
N GLN A 19 12.40 3.62 -9.63
CA GLN A 19 11.68 2.78 -8.66
C GLN A 19 10.33 3.43 -8.33
N ASN A 20 9.24 2.70 -8.57
CA ASN A 20 7.86 3.17 -8.39
C ASN A 20 7.29 2.92 -6.97
N PHE A 21 8.06 2.27 -6.12
CA PHE A 21 7.69 1.92 -4.75
C PHE A 21 8.68 2.50 -3.74
N HIS A 22 8.24 2.67 -2.51
CA HIS A 22 9.01 3.26 -1.41
C HIS A 22 9.88 2.23 -0.70
N THR A 23 9.34 1.04 -0.40
CA THR A 23 10.08 -0.04 0.25
C THR A 23 9.78 -1.37 -0.43
N GLU A 24 10.76 -2.26 -0.38
CA GLU A 24 10.62 -3.67 -0.74
C GLU A 24 11.27 -4.53 0.34
N PHE A 25 10.57 -5.58 0.73
CA PHE A 25 11.07 -6.60 1.64
C PHE A 25 11.00 -7.95 0.95
N GLU A 26 12.11 -8.68 0.95
CA GLU A 26 12.17 -10.06 0.48
C GLU A 26 12.40 -11.00 1.65
N TYR A 27 11.60 -12.07 1.72
CA TYR A 27 11.65 -13.05 2.79
C TYR A 27 12.15 -14.40 2.25
N GLY A 28 13.12 -14.97 2.97
CA GLY A 28 13.81 -16.20 2.60
C GLY A 28 13.87 -17.25 3.71
N ASN A 29 13.23 -17.01 4.85
CA ASN A 29 13.14 -18.01 5.92
C ASN A 29 12.27 -19.20 5.48
N GLU A 30 12.37 -20.34 6.16
CA GLU A 30 11.68 -21.58 5.74
C GLU A 30 10.16 -21.42 5.56
N ILE A 31 9.54 -20.52 6.32
CA ILE A 31 8.09 -20.26 6.29
C ILE A 31 7.70 -19.28 5.17
N ASN A 32 8.43 -18.18 4.98
CA ASN A 32 8.06 -17.11 4.05
C ASN A 32 8.94 -17.11 2.79
N LYS A 33 9.55 -18.25 2.45
CA LYS A 33 10.47 -18.35 1.31
C LYS A 33 9.78 -17.95 0.02
N GLY A 34 10.30 -16.91 -0.63
CA GLY A 34 9.78 -16.42 -1.91
C GLY A 34 8.64 -15.40 -1.77
N LEU A 35 8.37 -14.90 -0.57
CA LEU A 35 7.48 -13.78 -0.37
C LEU A 35 8.22 -12.45 -0.61
N THR A 36 7.60 -11.56 -1.37
CA THR A 36 8.05 -10.16 -1.51
C THR A 36 6.90 -9.23 -1.16
N ILE A 37 7.18 -8.19 -0.37
CA ILE A 37 6.21 -7.12 -0.04
C ILE A 37 6.76 -5.79 -0.56
N GLN A 38 6.01 -5.13 -1.43
CA GLN A 38 6.33 -3.80 -1.95
C GLN A 38 5.29 -2.80 -1.47
N ASN A 39 5.72 -1.64 -0.97
CA ASN A 39 4.85 -0.57 -0.50
C ASN A 39 5.05 0.70 -1.30
N SER A 40 3.97 1.40 -1.60
CA SER A 40 4.01 2.62 -2.38
C SER A 40 4.52 3.84 -1.59
N TYR A 41 4.82 4.91 -2.32
CA TYR A 41 4.84 6.26 -1.74
C TYR A 41 3.41 6.69 -1.32
N PRO A 42 3.25 7.69 -0.44
CA PRO A 42 1.96 8.29 -0.13
C PRO A 42 1.41 9.09 -1.33
N LYS A 43 0.09 9.00 -1.55
CA LYS A 43 -0.68 10.00 -2.31
C LYS A 43 -1.81 10.56 -1.46
N GLY A 44 -2.09 11.85 -1.58
CA GLY A 44 -3.11 12.53 -0.76
C GLY A 44 -2.51 13.70 0.01
N GLY A 45 -2.87 13.84 1.28
CA GLY A 45 -2.57 14.99 2.12
C GLY A 45 -3.64 16.10 2.05
N GLN A 46 -4.78 15.78 1.46
CA GLN A 46 -5.91 16.69 1.28
C GLN A 46 -6.88 16.56 2.46
N ARG A 47 -7.65 17.62 2.71
CA ARG A 47 -8.70 17.63 3.72
C ARG A 47 -9.97 17.00 3.19
N PHE A 48 -10.66 16.27 4.06
CA PHE A 48 -12.01 15.74 3.87
C PHE A 48 -12.86 16.20 5.04
N THR A 49 -14.04 16.75 4.74
CA THR A 49 -15.01 17.16 5.75
C THR A 49 -16.23 16.25 5.62
N THR A 50 -16.49 15.48 6.66
CA THR A 50 -17.68 14.63 6.75
C THR A 50 -18.97 15.47 6.74
N THR A 51 -20.09 14.84 6.42
CA THR A 51 -21.42 15.49 6.42
C THR A 51 -21.83 16.08 7.78
N ASN A 52 -21.26 15.59 8.89
CA ASN A 52 -21.48 16.13 10.23
C ASN A 52 -20.50 17.25 10.63
N GLY A 53 -19.62 17.69 9.71
CA GLY A 53 -18.69 18.80 9.91
C GLY A 53 -17.34 18.41 10.51
N LYS A 54 -17.08 17.12 10.78
CA LYS A 54 -15.75 16.68 11.25
C LYS A 54 -14.75 16.64 10.10
N GLU A 55 -13.61 17.30 10.28
CA GLU A 55 -12.52 17.33 9.32
C GLU A 55 -11.47 16.24 9.58
N PHE A 56 -10.89 15.74 8.48
CA PHE A 56 -9.79 14.80 8.47
C PHE A 56 -8.80 15.17 7.36
N VAL A 57 -7.56 14.71 7.50
CA VAL A 57 -6.58 14.63 6.40
C VAL A 57 -6.38 13.17 6.06
N TYR A 58 -6.36 12.82 4.78
CA TYR A 58 -6.19 11.43 4.33
C TYR A 58 -4.93 11.24 3.48
N VAL A 59 -4.38 10.03 3.54
CA VAL A 59 -3.29 9.57 2.68
C VAL A 59 -3.58 8.13 2.25
N THR A 60 -3.46 7.88 0.96
CA THR A 60 -3.66 6.58 0.31
C THR A 60 -2.31 5.98 -0.08
N PHE A 61 -2.18 4.69 0.15
CA PHE A 61 -1.06 3.85 -0.22
C PHE A 61 -1.57 2.63 -0.99
N TRP A 62 -0.68 1.98 -1.72
CA TRP A 62 -0.89 0.60 -2.18
C TRP A 62 0.24 -0.30 -1.70
N THR A 63 -0.08 -1.58 -1.57
CA THR A 63 0.87 -2.65 -1.26
C THR A 63 0.67 -3.80 -2.23
N SER A 64 1.78 -4.37 -2.71
CA SER A 64 1.82 -5.60 -3.50
C SER A 64 2.47 -6.69 -2.67
N ILE A 65 1.80 -7.83 -2.54
CA ILE A 65 2.35 -9.03 -1.92
C ILE A 65 2.49 -10.09 -3.01
N THR A 66 3.73 -10.49 -3.29
CA THR A 66 4.07 -11.47 -4.32
C THR A 66 4.41 -12.81 -3.69
N ASN A 67 3.72 -13.85 -4.12
CA ASN A 67 3.99 -15.24 -3.78
C ASN A 67 4.85 -15.90 -4.86
N LYS A 68 6.15 -16.07 -4.66
CA LYS A 68 7.04 -16.83 -5.57
C LYS A 68 7.15 -18.32 -5.19
N ALA A 69 6.40 -18.79 -4.19
CA ALA A 69 6.40 -20.18 -3.78
C ALA A 69 5.49 -21.05 -4.66
N SER A 70 5.53 -22.37 -4.44
CA SER A 70 4.70 -23.35 -5.15
C SER A 70 3.35 -23.64 -4.47
N THR A 71 3.09 -23.06 -3.31
CA THR A 71 1.88 -23.24 -2.50
C THR A 71 1.14 -21.93 -2.34
N ASN A 72 -0.15 -21.97 -2.01
CA ASN A 72 -0.96 -20.77 -1.83
C ASN A 72 -0.57 -20.05 -0.53
N LEU A 73 -0.66 -18.72 -0.53
CA LEU A 73 -0.55 -17.90 0.68
C LEU A 73 -1.92 -17.38 1.07
N GLU A 74 -2.32 -17.58 2.32
CA GLU A 74 -3.50 -16.91 2.88
C GLU A 74 -3.04 -15.60 3.55
N LEU A 75 -3.63 -14.49 3.10
CA LEU A 75 -3.44 -13.16 3.68
C LEU A 75 -4.70 -12.78 4.46
N GLU A 76 -4.52 -12.37 5.71
CA GLU A 76 -5.57 -11.83 6.54
C GLU A 76 -5.10 -10.53 7.19
N ILE A 77 -5.88 -9.46 7.04
CA ILE A 77 -5.66 -8.14 7.64
C ILE A 77 -6.97 -7.69 8.30
N ASP A 78 -6.87 -7.17 9.53
CA ASP A 78 -7.99 -6.62 10.29
C ASP A 78 -7.58 -5.30 10.93
N PHE A 79 -8.27 -4.21 10.57
CA PHE A 79 -8.12 -2.91 11.22
C PHE A 79 -9.39 -2.56 12.00
N SER A 80 -9.20 -2.19 13.28
CA SER A 80 -10.27 -1.66 14.12
C SER A 80 -10.78 -0.31 13.58
N ALA A 81 -12.04 0.00 13.88
CA ALA A 81 -12.62 1.32 13.64
C ALA A 81 -12.12 2.40 14.63
N ASP A 82 -11.48 1.95 15.70
CA ASP A 82 -10.97 2.80 16.78
C ASP A 82 -9.83 3.68 16.30
N SER A 83 -9.77 4.89 16.84
CA SER A 83 -8.61 5.74 16.63
C SER A 83 -7.47 5.38 17.57
N PHE A 84 -6.24 5.64 17.13
CA PHE A 84 -5.04 5.52 17.93
C PHE A 84 -4.18 6.77 17.81
N VAL A 85 -3.24 6.93 18.73
CA VAL A 85 -2.23 7.99 18.70
C VAL A 85 -0.86 7.35 18.50
N ILE A 86 0.05 8.07 17.86
CA ILE A 86 1.45 7.65 17.73
C ILE A 86 2.33 8.52 18.63
N HIS A 87 3.41 7.97 19.17
CA HIS A 87 4.25 8.69 20.14
C HIS A 87 4.83 10.01 19.62
N SER A 88 5.11 10.10 18.31
CA SER A 88 5.63 11.33 17.70
C SER A 88 4.59 12.43 17.53
N GLU A 89 3.29 12.09 17.59
CA GLU A 89 2.16 13.00 17.34
C GLU A 89 1.02 12.69 18.34
N PRO A 90 1.22 12.93 19.65
CA PRO A 90 0.30 12.46 20.70
C PRO A 90 -1.06 13.17 20.68
N ASP A 91 -1.17 14.33 20.03
CA ASP A 91 -2.38 15.14 19.93
C ASP A 91 -3.19 14.87 18.66
N ILE A 92 -2.79 13.88 17.85
CA ILE A 92 -3.40 13.55 16.56
C ILE A 92 -3.98 12.14 16.62
N ASN A 93 -5.27 12.03 16.34
CA ASN A 93 -5.95 10.74 16.27
C ASN A 93 -5.90 10.21 14.85
N PHE A 94 -5.32 9.03 14.68
CA PHE A 94 -5.23 8.31 13.42
C PHE A 94 -6.30 7.22 13.35
N LYS A 95 -6.76 6.93 12.13
CA LYS A 95 -7.49 5.70 11.79
C LYS A 95 -6.88 5.06 10.55
N LEU A 96 -7.03 3.74 10.44
CA LEU A 96 -6.55 2.96 9.31
C LEU A 96 -7.68 2.19 8.65
N PHE A 97 -7.59 2.07 7.34
CA PHE A 97 -8.55 1.32 6.54
C PHE A 97 -7.88 0.52 5.42
N ILE A 98 -8.48 -0.62 5.08
CA ILE A 98 -8.25 -1.38 3.84
C ILE A 98 -9.52 -1.27 2.98
N PRO A 99 -9.53 -0.40 1.95
CA PRO A 99 -10.58 -0.42 0.93
C PRO A 99 -10.65 -1.76 0.20
N ASN A 100 -11.86 -2.20 -0.14
CA ASN A 100 -12.08 -3.43 -0.91
C ASN A 100 -11.95 -3.22 -2.43
N ASP A 101 -11.79 -1.97 -2.88
CA ASP A 101 -11.54 -1.64 -4.28
C ASP A 101 -10.29 -2.33 -4.82
N GLU A 102 -10.37 -2.78 -6.06
CA GLU A 102 -9.24 -3.41 -6.73
C GLU A 102 -8.13 -2.38 -7.03
N MET A 103 -6.92 -2.69 -6.59
CA MET A 103 -5.72 -1.95 -6.96
C MET A 103 -5.02 -2.61 -8.14
N THR A 104 -4.61 -1.82 -9.14
CA THR A 104 -3.85 -2.29 -10.30
C THR A 104 -2.70 -1.34 -10.60
N LEU A 105 -1.65 -1.85 -11.26
CA LEU A 105 -0.49 -1.03 -11.65
C LEU A 105 -0.85 0.10 -12.62
N GLU A 106 -1.92 -0.04 -13.40
CA GLU A 106 -2.41 1.03 -14.28
C GLU A 106 -2.89 2.26 -13.49
N LYS A 107 -3.47 2.02 -12.30
CA LYS A 107 -3.93 3.08 -11.41
C LYS A 107 -2.79 3.77 -10.67
N GLU A 108 -1.56 3.24 -10.72
CA GLU A 108 -0.39 3.79 -10.03
C GLU A 108 -0.16 5.27 -10.35
N LYS A 109 -0.46 5.70 -11.58
CA LYS A 109 -0.26 7.09 -12.03
C LYS A 109 -1.42 8.03 -11.67
N LEU A 110 -2.58 7.49 -11.31
CA LEU A 110 -3.77 8.28 -11.04
C LEU A 110 -3.70 8.99 -9.68
N PRO A 111 -4.43 10.11 -9.50
CA PRO A 111 -4.63 10.72 -8.18
C PRO A 111 -5.16 9.70 -7.18
N ASN A 112 -4.65 9.70 -5.95
CA ASN A 112 -4.98 8.73 -4.89
C ASN A 112 -4.97 7.26 -5.37
N TYR A 113 -4.12 6.96 -6.35
CA TYR A 113 -4.05 5.64 -6.98
C TYR A 113 -5.37 5.17 -7.59
N GLY A 114 -6.21 6.10 -8.08
CA GLY A 114 -7.49 5.78 -8.71
C GLY A 114 -8.58 5.34 -7.74
N LEU A 115 -8.33 5.39 -6.42
CA LEU A 115 -9.32 5.15 -5.39
C LEU A 115 -10.23 6.38 -5.24
N ASP A 116 -11.55 6.16 -5.26
CA ASP A 116 -12.52 7.17 -4.82
C ASP A 116 -12.57 7.24 -3.29
N ILE A 117 -11.53 7.85 -2.74
CA ILE A 117 -11.29 7.94 -1.31
C ILE A 117 -12.41 8.68 -0.56
N ILE A 118 -13.05 9.66 -1.19
CA ILE A 118 -14.08 10.46 -0.53
C ILE A 118 -15.33 9.61 -0.31
N SER A 119 -15.84 8.97 -1.37
CA SER A 119 -16.98 8.06 -1.28
C SER A 119 -16.70 6.93 -0.28
N PHE A 120 -15.50 6.35 -0.32
CA PHE A 120 -15.09 5.31 0.63
C PHE A 120 -15.17 5.78 2.10
N LEU A 121 -14.61 6.96 2.42
CA LEU A 121 -14.59 7.47 3.78
C LEU A 121 -15.99 7.85 4.27
N GLU A 122 -16.83 8.45 3.44
CA GLU A 122 -18.22 8.78 3.82
C GLU A 122 -19.00 7.53 4.28
N GLU A 123 -18.81 6.40 3.62
CA GLU A 123 -19.49 5.16 3.96
C GLU A 123 -18.84 4.39 5.12
N ASN A 124 -17.52 4.48 5.29
CA ASN A 124 -16.74 3.53 6.10
C ASN A 124 -15.98 4.14 7.30
N ILE A 125 -15.96 5.45 7.51
CA ILE A 125 -15.11 6.10 8.53
C ILE A 125 -15.34 5.63 9.99
N ASN A 126 -16.49 5.02 10.27
CA ASN A 126 -16.87 4.49 11.59
C ASN A 126 -17.00 2.96 11.60
N LYS A 127 -16.56 2.28 10.55
CA LYS A 127 -16.61 0.82 10.42
C LYS A 127 -15.20 0.24 10.43
N PRO A 128 -15.00 -0.98 10.98
CA PRO A 128 -13.74 -1.69 10.79
C PRO A 128 -13.58 -2.08 9.32
N SER A 129 -12.35 -2.33 8.89
CA SER A 129 -12.04 -2.81 7.54
C SER A 129 -11.20 -4.06 7.61
N LYS A 130 -11.47 -5.02 6.72
CA LYS A 130 -10.80 -6.32 6.71
C LYS A 130 -10.48 -6.74 5.29
N LEU A 131 -9.38 -7.45 5.13
CA LEU A 131 -9.02 -8.12 3.89
C LEU A 131 -8.71 -9.58 4.21
N LYS A 132 -9.34 -10.48 3.47
CA LYS A 132 -9.00 -11.90 3.49
C LYS A 132 -8.94 -12.41 2.07
N THR A 133 -7.79 -12.91 1.66
CA THR A 133 -7.58 -13.38 0.29
C THR A 133 -6.56 -14.52 0.24
N VAL A 134 -6.53 -15.20 -0.89
CA VAL A 134 -5.56 -16.25 -1.21
C VAL A 134 -4.71 -15.76 -2.39
N ILE A 135 -3.40 -15.79 -2.23
CA ILE A 135 -2.43 -15.44 -3.27
C ILE A 135 -1.88 -16.74 -3.84
N GLU A 136 -2.25 -17.02 -5.08
CA GLU A 136 -1.85 -18.24 -5.80
C GLU A 136 -0.33 -18.29 -6.03
N PRO A 137 0.23 -19.48 -6.29
CA PRO A 137 1.65 -19.64 -6.61
C PRO A 137 2.06 -18.78 -7.80
N ASN A 138 3.23 -18.14 -7.71
CA ASN A 138 3.79 -17.26 -8.73
C ASN A 138 2.89 -16.07 -9.12
N SER A 139 2.04 -15.61 -8.20
CA SER A 139 1.12 -14.48 -8.40
C SER A 139 1.36 -13.36 -7.39
N SER A 140 0.78 -12.19 -7.65
CA SER A 140 0.81 -11.05 -6.74
C SER A 140 -0.59 -10.54 -6.46
N TYR A 141 -0.81 -10.04 -5.27
CA TYR A 141 -2.04 -9.38 -4.87
C TYR A 141 -1.75 -7.93 -4.48
N LEU A 142 -2.45 -7.01 -5.15
CA LEU A 142 -2.32 -5.57 -4.92
C LEU A 142 -3.58 -5.07 -4.21
N PHE A 143 -3.40 -4.25 -3.18
CA PHE A 143 -4.49 -3.65 -2.41
C PHE A 143 -4.13 -2.28 -1.88
N TYR A 144 -5.15 -1.50 -1.50
CA TYR A 144 -4.96 -0.19 -0.90
C TYR A 144 -4.82 -0.27 0.61
N SER A 145 -4.14 0.71 1.19
CA SER A 145 -4.34 1.10 2.58
C SER A 145 -4.51 2.60 2.68
N VAL A 146 -5.32 3.04 3.64
CA VAL A 146 -5.66 4.44 3.85
C VAL A 146 -5.40 4.80 5.30
N VAL A 147 -4.67 5.87 5.51
CA VAL A 147 -4.47 6.51 6.81
C VAL A 147 -5.26 7.81 6.81
N ILE A 148 -6.06 8.06 7.85
CA ILE A 148 -6.63 9.39 8.09
C ILE A 148 -6.20 9.90 9.46
N SER A 149 -6.12 11.22 9.59
CA SER A 149 -5.86 11.91 10.85
C SER A 149 -6.84 13.05 11.05
N ASP A 150 -7.24 13.32 12.30
CA ASP A 150 -8.15 14.44 12.63
C ASP A 150 -7.47 15.83 12.55
N LYS A 151 -6.14 15.84 12.44
CA LYS A 151 -5.30 17.02 12.24
C LYS A 151 -4.25 16.76 11.17
N GLY A 152 -3.66 17.84 10.64
CA GLY A 152 -2.47 17.73 9.80
C GLY A 152 -1.27 17.27 10.62
N VAL A 153 -0.44 16.43 10.01
CA VAL A 153 0.81 15.90 10.61
C VAL A 153 2.02 16.70 10.13
N ASN A 154 3.05 16.80 10.96
CA ASN A 154 4.28 17.49 10.56
C ASN A 154 5.15 16.57 9.71
N GLY A 155 5.32 16.93 8.43
CA GLY A 155 6.15 16.19 7.49
C GLY A 155 5.40 15.07 6.76
N THR A 156 6.16 14.13 6.20
CA THR A 156 5.62 13.13 5.28
C THR A 156 5.25 11.85 6.02
N ILE A 157 4.00 11.42 5.90
CA ILE A 157 3.59 10.08 6.35
C ILE A 157 4.18 9.03 5.41
N ARG A 158 4.94 8.11 5.98
CA ARG A 158 5.37 6.88 5.34
C ARG A 158 4.63 5.72 6.00
N ALA A 159 4.08 4.84 5.17
CA ALA A 159 3.44 3.65 5.66
C ALA A 159 3.72 2.47 4.74
N GLY A 160 3.58 1.27 5.29
CA GLY A 160 3.77 0.04 4.54
C GLY A 160 3.64 -1.19 5.42
N PHE A 161 3.43 -2.33 4.76
CA PHE A 161 3.44 -3.62 5.42
C PHE A 161 4.84 -4.23 5.41
N GLU A 162 5.14 -4.94 6.48
CA GLU A 162 6.32 -5.79 6.61
C GLU A 162 5.94 -7.01 7.46
N LEU A 163 6.63 -8.13 7.27
CA LEU A 163 6.59 -9.25 8.19
C LEU A 163 7.67 -9.11 9.26
N GLN A 164 7.28 -9.35 10.49
CA GLN A 164 8.17 -9.62 11.59
C GLN A 164 7.86 -11.02 12.12
N LYS A 165 8.76 -11.97 11.86
CA LYS A 165 8.52 -13.41 12.07
C LYS A 165 7.35 -13.88 11.19
N ASP A 166 6.20 -14.19 11.80
CA ASP A 166 4.99 -14.66 11.13
C ASP A 166 3.81 -13.67 11.31
N GLU A 167 4.07 -12.51 11.91
CA GLU A 167 3.09 -11.45 12.12
C GLU A 167 3.21 -10.40 11.00
N LEU A 168 2.05 -9.97 10.49
CA LEU A 168 1.98 -8.87 9.55
C LEU A 168 1.87 -7.56 10.31
N ILE A 169 2.86 -6.70 10.11
CA ILE A 169 2.98 -5.40 10.76
C ILE A 169 2.69 -4.31 9.73
N TYR A 170 1.76 -3.42 10.05
CA TYR A 170 1.63 -2.14 9.37
C TYR A 170 2.46 -1.09 10.10
N ARG A 171 3.51 -0.61 9.45
CA ARG A 171 4.38 0.42 9.99
C ARG A 171 3.88 1.79 9.51
N LEU A 172 3.58 2.69 10.43
CA LEU A 172 3.23 4.09 10.17
C LEU A 172 4.31 4.98 10.76
N ASN A 173 5.20 5.52 9.93
CA ASN A 173 6.47 6.12 10.33
C ASN A 173 7.26 5.16 11.23
N ASN A 174 7.38 5.47 12.53
CA ASN A 174 8.08 4.65 13.53
C ASN A 174 7.13 3.89 14.46
N TYR A 175 5.83 3.92 14.19
CA TYR A 175 4.81 3.21 14.96
C TYR A 175 4.44 1.90 14.28
N GLU A 176 4.38 0.81 15.04
CA GLU A 176 4.14 -0.54 14.53
C GLU A 176 2.76 -1.03 15.00
N ILE A 177 1.99 -1.58 14.07
CA ILE A 177 0.65 -2.10 14.32
C ILE A 177 0.61 -3.54 13.83
N ASN A 178 0.48 -4.49 14.75
CA ASN A 178 0.16 -5.86 14.38
C ASN A 178 -1.27 -5.87 13.82
N CYS A 179 -1.40 -6.22 12.54
CA CYS A 179 -2.64 -6.06 11.80
C CYS A 179 -3.14 -7.36 11.17
N GLY A 180 -2.41 -8.46 11.32
CA GLY A 180 -2.79 -9.71 10.70
C GLY A 180 -1.64 -10.69 10.52
N LYS A 181 -1.78 -11.54 9.52
CA LYS A 181 -0.84 -12.65 9.26
C LYS A 181 -0.82 -13.05 7.80
N ILE A 182 0.29 -13.68 7.42
CA ILE A 182 0.44 -14.39 6.15
C ILE A 182 0.82 -15.82 6.50
N VAL A 183 0.08 -16.79 5.97
CA VAL A 183 0.33 -18.22 6.26
C VAL A 183 0.33 -19.04 4.99
N ASN A 184 1.21 -20.03 4.91
CA ASN A 184 1.19 -21.03 3.84
C ASN A 184 -0.04 -21.92 3.99
N LYS A 185 -0.74 -22.16 2.89
CA LYS A 185 -1.76 -23.19 2.80
C LYS A 185 -1.12 -24.47 2.28
N ASN A 186 -0.94 -25.44 3.17
CA ASN A 186 -0.46 -26.78 2.84
C ASN A 186 -1.54 -27.60 2.11
#